data_AF-A0A1I0RI71-F1
#
_entry.id   AF-A0A1I0RI71-F1
#
_cell.length_a   1.000
_cell.length_b   1.000
_cell.length_c   1.000
_cell.angle_alpha   90.00
_cell.angle_beta   90.00
_cell.angle_gamma   90.00
#
_symmetry.space_group_name_H-M   'P 1'
#
loop_
_entity.id
_entity.type
_entity.pdbx_description
1 polymer ?
#
loop_
_entity_poly.entity_id
_entity_poly.type
_entity_poly.pdbx_seq_one_letter_code
_entity_poly.pdbx_strand_id
1 'polypeptide(L)'
;MKMSDYLRQGKSENYQDAEAKGLLKAGEVAALLTKQFKTKILAKELSVFATEWHHAGVFAGSRNGKLIGRKVYFFAAADVQHISLEKILANREKAAAKPPVDNTPVQGWYTQFFRMTDPVTRRNISKPFIGIYKGPASKAPKGFKALADDAFEAAEKLRGKELKPGESPRF
;
A
#
# COMPACT_ATOMS: atom_id res chain seq x y z
N MET A 1 -14.05 -29.10 -6.07
CA MET A 1 -14.84 -28.17 -5.24
C MET A 1 -15.28 -27.01 -6.14
N LYS A 2 -16.51 -26.48 -6.05
CA LYS A 2 -17.01 -25.48 -7.03
C LYS A 2 -16.65 -24.05 -6.59
N MET A 3 -16.33 -23.17 -7.55
CA MET A 3 -16.02 -21.73 -7.37
C MET A 3 -16.97 -20.99 -6.40
N SER A 4 -18.24 -21.40 -6.38
CA SER A 4 -19.30 -20.84 -5.53
C SER A 4 -19.08 -21.07 -4.03
N ASP A 5 -18.40 -22.14 -3.64
CA ASP A 5 -18.13 -22.47 -2.23
C ASP A 5 -16.97 -21.62 -1.68
N TYR A 6 -16.01 -21.22 -2.54
CA TYR A 6 -14.87 -20.37 -2.18
C TYR A 6 -15.31 -18.98 -1.71
N LEU A 7 -16.30 -18.38 -2.38
CA LEU A 7 -16.86 -17.08 -1.99
C LEU A 7 -17.61 -17.15 -0.65
N ARG A 8 -18.27 -18.28 -0.36
CA ARG A 8 -19.09 -18.46 0.85
C ARG A 8 -18.26 -18.62 2.13
N GLN A 9 -17.04 -19.16 2.02
CA GLN A 9 -16.11 -19.29 3.15
C GLN A 9 -15.19 -18.09 3.33
N GLY A 10 -15.23 -17.11 2.43
CA GLY A 10 -14.37 -15.93 2.45
C GLY A 10 -12.88 -16.24 2.21
N LYS A 11 -12.48 -17.49 1.98
CA LYS A 11 -11.09 -17.87 1.72
C LYS A 11 -10.86 -17.95 0.20
N SER A 12 -9.78 -17.34 -0.28
CA SER A 12 -9.37 -17.52 -1.68
C SER A 12 -8.94 -18.98 -1.94
N GLU A 13 -9.03 -19.43 -3.19
CA GLU A 13 -8.58 -20.76 -3.62
C GLU A 13 -7.12 -21.02 -3.19
N ASN A 14 -6.24 -20.05 -3.44
CA ASN A 14 -4.85 -20.11 -3.03
C ASN A 14 -4.65 -20.22 -1.51
N TYR A 15 -5.57 -19.66 -0.71
CA TYR A 15 -5.52 -19.81 0.75
C TYR A 15 -5.77 -21.25 1.18
N GLN A 16 -6.74 -21.93 0.55
CA GLN A 16 -7.04 -23.33 0.84
C GLN A 16 -5.91 -24.24 0.34
N ASP A 17 -5.34 -23.93 -0.82
CA ASP A 17 -4.17 -24.64 -1.35
C ASP A 17 -2.95 -24.50 -0.42
N ALA A 18 -2.73 -23.32 0.17
CA ALA A 18 -1.67 -23.11 1.15
C ALA A 18 -1.87 -23.96 2.42
N GLU A 19 -3.12 -24.08 2.88
CA GLU A 19 -3.48 -24.99 3.98
C GLU A 19 -3.26 -26.47 3.59
N ALA A 20 -3.64 -26.85 2.37
CA ALA A 20 -3.47 -28.22 1.87
C ALA A 20 -1.98 -28.60 1.66
N LYS A 21 -1.13 -27.63 1.31
CA LYS A 21 0.33 -27.80 1.21
C LYS A 21 1.02 -27.87 2.59
N GLY A 22 0.28 -27.72 3.69
CA GLY A 22 0.84 -27.76 5.04
C GLY A 22 1.70 -26.54 5.40
N LEU A 23 1.48 -25.40 4.74
CA LEU A 23 2.21 -24.18 5.06
C LEU A 23 1.74 -23.60 6.39
N LEU A 24 2.69 -23.11 7.19
CA LEU A 24 2.43 -22.54 8.51
C LEU A 24 2.01 -21.08 8.38
N LYS A 25 1.01 -20.66 9.16
CA LYS A 25 0.56 -19.26 9.18
C LYS A 25 1.52 -18.42 10.01
N ALA A 26 1.65 -17.13 9.68
CA ALA A 26 2.48 -16.18 10.43
C ALA A 26 2.25 -16.17 11.95
N GLY A 27 1.01 -16.41 12.40
CA GLY A 27 0.70 -16.50 13.83
C GLY A 27 1.29 -17.74 14.51
N GLU A 28 1.27 -18.87 13.82
CA GLU A 28 1.84 -20.14 14.30
C GLU A 28 3.37 -20.05 14.32
N VAL A 29 3.96 -19.50 13.25
CA VAL A 29 5.41 -19.25 13.18
C VAL A 29 5.85 -18.26 14.27
N ALA A 30 5.09 -17.20 14.51
CA ALA A 30 5.39 -16.25 15.58
C ALA A 30 5.39 -16.91 16.97
N ALA A 31 4.44 -17.80 17.24
CA ALA A 31 4.38 -18.55 18.50
C ALA A 31 5.58 -19.51 18.65
N LEU A 32 5.92 -20.24 17.58
CA LEU A 32 7.07 -21.14 17.54
C LEU A 32 8.38 -20.39 17.80
N LEU A 33 8.65 -19.31 17.05
CA LEU A 33 9.87 -18.51 17.21
C LEU A 33 9.91 -17.79 18.57
N THR A 34 8.76 -17.36 19.10
CA THR A 34 8.70 -16.78 20.45
C THR A 34 9.14 -17.78 21.51
N LYS A 35 8.71 -19.05 21.38
CA LYS A 35 9.13 -20.12 22.28
C LYS A 35 10.61 -20.46 22.11
N GLN A 36 11.10 -20.52 20.87
CA GLN A 36 12.49 -20.85 20.54
C GLN A 36 13.47 -19.80 21.06
N PHE A 37 13.20 -18.52 20.82
CA PHE A 37 14.09 -17.40 21.17
C PHE A 37 13.79 -16.75 22.52
N LYS A 38 12.76 -17.23 23.24
CA LYS A 38 12.26 -16.65 24.50
C LYS A 38 12.01 -15.14 24.40
N THR A 39 11.68 -14.66 23.21
CA THR A 39 11.51 -13.24 22.89
C THR A 39 10.17 -13.08 22.20
N LYS A 40 9.35 -12.11 22.64
CA LYS A 40 8.04 -11.87 22.03
C LYS A 40 8.21 -11.48 20.55
N ILE A 41 7.68 -12.28 19.65
CA ILE A 41 7.67 -12.04 18.19
C ILE A 41 6.21 -11.92 17.74
N LEU A 42 5.90 -10.86 16.99
CA LEU A 42 4.56 -10.62 16.46
C LEU A 42 4.48 -11.07 15.00
N ALA A 43 3.35 -11.63 14.60
CA ALA A 43 3.11 -12.09 13.23
C ALA A 43 3.37 -11.01 12.15
N LYS A 44 3.12 -9.73 12.47
CA LYS A 44 3.39 -8.60 11.56
C LYS A 44 4.87 -8.47 11.18
N GLU A 45 5.77 -8.86 12.09
CA GLU A 45 7.22 -8.74 11.94
C GLU A 45 7.79 -9.82 11.02
N LEU A 46 7.02 -10.91 10.83
CA LEU A 46 7.42 -12.04 10.01
C LEU A 46 7.03 -11.90 8.54
N SER A 47 6.18 -10.92 8.20
CA SER A 47 5.67 -10.72 6.83
C SER A 47 6.77 -10.62 5.75
N VAL A 48 7.97 -10.15 6.11
CA VAL A 48 9.13 -10.02 5.19
C VAL A 48 9.77 -11.38 4.86
N PHE A 49 9.58 -12.38 5.73
CA PHE A 49 10.14 -13.72 5.55
C PHE A 49 9.14 -14.73 5.00
N ALA A 50 7.93 -14.28 4.65
CA ALA A 50 6.86 -15.15 4.17
C ALA A 50 7.14 -15.64 2.75
N THR A 51 6.94 -16.93 2.51
CA THR A 51 7.09 -17.55 1.19
C THR A 51 5.97 -17.07 0.26
N GLU A 52 4.75 -16.97 0.79
CA GLU A 52 3.60 -16.48 0.05
C GLU A 52 2.58 -15.77 0.95
N TRP A 53 1.68 -15.01 0.33
CA TRP A 53 0.58 -14.36 1.02
C TRP A 53 -0.69 -14.48 0.20
N HIS A 54 -1.80 -14.76 0.90
CA HIS A 54 -3.11 -14.90 0.27
C HIS A 54 -4.15 -14.04 0.99
N HIS A 55 -5.20 -13.68 0.27
CA HIS A 55 -6.36 -13.03 0.86
C HIS A 55 -7.18 -14.07 1.63
N ALA A 56 -7.34 -13.85 2.93
CA ALA A 56 -8.17 -14.68 3.81
C ALA A 56 -9.63 -14.21 3.86
N GLY A 57 -10.00 -13.29 2.96
CA GLY A 57 -11.34 -12.71 2.88
C GLY A 57 -11.40 -11.25 3.29
N VAL A 58 -12.64 -10.78 3.38
CA VAL A 58 -12.99 -9.40 3.67
C VAL A 58 -13.52 -9.32 5.10
N PHE A 59 -12.86 -8.54 5.94
CA PHE A 59 -13.18 -8.39 7.36
C PHE A 59 -13.57 -6.95 7.67
N ALA A 60 -14.41 -6.74 8.68
CA ALA A 60 -14.70 -5.39 9.17
C ALA A 60 -13.42 -4.75 9.75
N GLY A 61 -13.02 -3.60 9.20
CA GLY A 61 -11.86 -2.85 9.64
C GLY A 61 -12.09 -2.19 10.99
N SER A 62 -11.06 -2.23 11.86
CA SER A 62 -11.15 -1.77 13.25
C SER A 62 -11.40 -0.28 13.45
N ARG A 63 -11.14 0.57 12.45
CA ARG A 63 -11.27 2.03 12.59
C ARG A 63 -12.60 2.60 12.11
N ASN A 64 -13.19 2.06 11.05
CA ASN A 64 -14.30 2.72 10.35
C ASN A 64 -15.41 1.76 9.90
N GLY A 65 -15.42 0.50 10.33
CA GLY A 65 -16.37 -0.52 9.87
C GLY A 65 -16.27 -0.90 8.38
N LYS A 66 -15.41 -0.21 7.61
CA LYS A 66 -15.13 -0.52 6.22
C LYS A 66 -14.59 -1.93 6.11
N LEU A 67 -15.11 -2.66 5.14
CA LEU A 67 -14.66 -3.97 4.74
C LEU A 67 -13.24 -3.88 4.15
N ILE A 68 -12.27 -4.58 4.76
CA ILE A 68 -10.86 -4.61 4.36
C ILE A 68 -10.46 -6.06 4.09
N GLY A 69 -9.79 -6.30 2.96
CA GLY A 69 -9.17 -7.58 2.69
C GLY A 69 -8.05 -7.86 3.68
N ARG A 70 -8.12 -8.97 4.43
CA ARG A 70 -7.04 -9.38 5.35
C ARG A 70 -6.06 -10.26 4.60
N LYS A 71 -4.78 -9.86 4.61
CA LYS A 71 -3.68 -10.68 4.11
C LYS A 71 -3.25 -11.65 5.21
N VAL A 72 -3.07 -12.91 4.84
CA VAL A 72 -2.44 -13.93 5.69
C VAL A 72 -1.18 -14.40 4.97
N TYR A 73 -0.09 -14.45 5.74
CA TYR A 73 1.23 -14.83 5.28
C TYR A 73 1.50 -16.28 5.69
N PHE A 74 2.04 -17.05 4.75
CA PHE A 74 2.33 -18.47 4.89
C PHE A 74 3.83 -18.73 4.74
N PHE A 75 4.32 -19.77 5.42
CA PHE A 75 5.72 -20.13 5.50
C PHE A 75 5.89 -21.62 5.28
N ALA A 76 6.88 -22.00 4.46
CA ALA A 76 7.33 -23.38 4.42
C ALA A 76 8.06 -23.73 5.71
N ALA A 77 7.86 -24.94 6.23
CA ALA A 77 8.49 -25.37 7.48
C ALA A 77 10.03 -25.32 7.42
N ALA A 78 10.62 -25.59 6.25
CA ALA A 78 12.05 -25.47 6.03
C ALA A 78 12.55 -24.01 6.16
N ASP A 79 11.81 -23.06 5.60
CA ASP A 79 12.16 -21.64 5.63
C ASP A 79 12.14 -21.05 7.05
N VAL A 80 11.24 -21.55 7.91
CA VAL A 80 11.12 -21.10 9.30
C VAL A 80 12.42 -21.32 10.08
N GLN A 81 13.14 -22.41 9.81
CA GLN A 81 14.40 -22.72 10.49
C GLN A 81 15.53 -21.72 10.14
N HIS A 82 15.42 -21.04 9.00
CA HIS A 82 16.40 -20.05 8.54
C HIS A 82 16.13 -18.62 9.05
N ILE A 83 15.04 -18.43 9.81
CA ILE A 83 14.71 -17.16 10.45
C ILE A 83 15.48 -17.05 11.76
N SER A 84 16.59 -16.30 11.75
CA SER A 84 17.36 -16.01 12.95
C SER A 84 16.80 -14.81 13.72
N LEU A 85 17.03 -14.80 15.04
CA LEU A 85 16.66 -13.68 15.91
C LEU A 85 17.30 -12.36 15.43
N GLU A 86 18.56 -12.40 14.99
CA GLU A 86 19.29 -11.24 14.47
C GLU A 86 18.58 -10.60 13.28
N LYS A 87 18.08 -11.41 12.33
CA LYS A 87 17.31 -10.89 11.17
C LYS A 87 16.02 -10.21 11.61
N ILE A 88 15.35 -10.75 12.63
CA ILE A 88 14.12 -10.17 13.19
C ILE A 88 14.44 -8.81 13.84
N LEU A 89 15.49 -8.74 14.66
CA LEU A 89 15.91 -7.51 15.33
C LEU A 89 16.36 -6.44 14.34
N ALA A 90 17.16 -6.79 13.33
CA ALA A 90 17.56 -5.87 12.28
C ALA A 90 16.35 -5.28 11.53
N ASN A 91 15.30 -6.08 11.28
CA ASN A 91 14.07 -5.58 10.67
C ASN A 91 13.27 -4.67 11.61
N ARG A 92 13.29 -4.90 12.92
CA ARG A 92 12.68 -3.99 13.91
C ARG A 92 13.37 -2.64 13.90
N GLU A 93 14.70 -2.63 13.90
CA GLU A 93 15.50 -1.40 13.83
C GLU A 93 15.23 -0.65 12.54
N LYS A 94 15.20 -1.33 11.39
CA LYS A 94 14.82 -0.72 10.10
C LYS A 94 13.38 -0.16 10.12
N ALA A 95 12.44 -0.85 10.75
CA ALA A 95 11.06 -0.39 10.86
C ALA A 95 10.93 0.83 11.79
N ALA A 96 11.75 0.91 12.84
CA ALA A 96 11.83 2.04 13.77
C ALA A 96 12.58 3.24 13.18
N ALA A 97 13.60 3.00 12.35
CA ALA A 97 14.43 4.01 11.70
C ALA A 97 13.75 4.67 10.48
N LYS A 98 12.46 4.44 10.24
CA LYS A 98 11.74 5.16 9.19
C LYS A 98 11.81 6.66 9.50
N PRO A 99 12.21 7.50 8.53
CA PRO A 99 12.30 8.93 8.76
C PRO A 99 10.95 9.45 9.24
N PRO A 100 10.93 10.42 10.17
CA PRO A 100 9.69 11.02 10.63
C PRO A 100 8.90 11.53 9.43
N VAL A 101 7.58 11.34 9.48
CA VAL A 101 6.69 11.84 8.44
C VAL A 101 6.81 13.36 8.40
N ASP A 102 7.32 13.88 7.28
CA ASP A 102 7.41 15.32 7.08
C ASP A 102 6.01 15.92 6.95
N ASN A 103 5.59 16.64 7.99
CA ASN A 103 4.30 17.30 8.08
C ASN A 103 4.40 18.81 7.85
N THR A 104 5.53 19.30 7.33
CA THR A 104 5.65 20.72 6.95
C THR A 104 4.55 21.09 5.95
N PRO A 105 3.88 22.23 6.13
CA PRO A 105 2.87 22.68 5.20
C PRO A 105 3.56 23.10 3.89
N VAL A 106 3.13 22.50 2.79
CA VAL A 106 3.58 22.85 1.44
C VAL A 106 2.39 23.24 0.60
N GLN A 107 2.62 24.13 -0.36
CA GLN A 107 1.64 24.53 -1.37
C GLN A 107 2.29 24.62 -2.74
N GLY A 108 1.53 24.30 -3.77
CA GLY A 108 2.06 24.24 -5.12
C GLY A 108 1.14 23.50 -6.07
N TRP A 109 1.71 23.06 -7.18
CA TRP A 109 0.95 22.43 -8.26
C TRP A 109 1.52 21.07 -8.63
N TYR A 110 0.73 20.27 -9.33
CA TYR A 110 1.12 18.97 -9.88
C TYR A 110 0.29 18.68 -11.14
N THR A 111 0.76 17.76 -11.97
CA THR A 111 -0.01 17.31 -13.13
C THR A 111 -1.06 16.29 -12.69
N GLN A 112 -2.33 16.64 -12.83
CA GLN A 112 -3.45 15.75 -12.57
C GLN A 112 -3.93 15.11 -13.88
N PHE A 113 -3.98 13.77 -13.92
CA PHE A 113 -4.45 13.06 -15.11
C PHE A 113 -5.90 12.61 -14.93
N PHE A 114 -6.74 12.95 -15.91
CA PHE A 114 -8.11 12.44 -15.99
C PHE A 114 -8.25 11.50 -17.17
N ARG A 115 -8.82 10.32 -16.92
CA ARG A 115 -9.20 9.40 -17.99
C ARG A 115 -10.49 9.90 -18.62
N MET A 116 -10.43 10.17 -19.91
CA MET A 116 -11.58 10.61 -20.71
C MET A 116 -11.76 9.64 -21.87
N THR A 117 -13.00 9.28 -22.16
CA THR A 117 -13.33 8.48 -23.33
C THR A 117 -13.58 9.42 -24.50
N ASP A 118 -12.83 9.24 -25.58
CA ASP A 118 -13.07 9.96 -26.82
C ASP A 118 -14.45 9.54 -27.39
N PRO A 119 -15.39 10.49 -27.61
CA PRO A 119 -16.72 10.16 -28.08
C PRO A 119 -16.75 9.59 -29.51
N VAL A 120 -15.75 9.90 -30.34
CA VAL A 120 -15.65 9.47 -31.73
C VAL A 120 -14.99 8.11 -31.82
N THR A 121 -13.81 7.96 -31.23
CA THR A 121 -13.03 6.70 -31.34
C THR A 121 -13.37 5.67 -30.26
N ARG A 122 -14.15 6.06 -29.23
CA ARG A 122 -14.46 5.28 -28.01
C ARG A 122 -13.21 4.79 -27.26
N ARG A 123 -12.04 5.35 -27.54
CA ARG A 123 -10.79 5.01 -26.84
C ARG A 123 -10.67 5.83 -25.56
N ASN A 124 -10.11 5.20 -24.52
CA ASN A 124 -9.78 5.89 -23.29
C ASN A 124 -8.43 6.59 -23.43
N ILE A 125 -8.41 7.89 -23.22
CA ILE A 125 -7.23 8.76 -23.29
C ILE A 125 -7.01 9.38 -21.91
N SER A 126 -5.75 9.49 -21.49
CA SER A 126 -5.39 10.16 -20.26
C SER A 126 -4.96 11.59 -20.57
N LYS A 127 -5.78 12.57 -20.17
CA LYS A 127 -5.50 14.00 -20.41
C LYS A 127 -4.89 14.65 -19.16
N PRO A 128 -3.82 15.45 -19.30
CA PRO A 128 -3.21 16.18 -18.18
C PRO A 128 -3.90 17.52 -17.92
N PHE A 129 -4.02 17.87 -16.64
CA PHE A 129 -4.63 19.09 -16.12
C PHE A 129 -3.79 19.66 -14.97
N ILE A 130 -4.02 20.93 -14.66
CA ILE A 130 -3.39 21.61 -13.52
C ILE A 130 -4.08 21.19 -12.22
N GLY A 131 -3.37 20.41 -11.40
CA GLY A 131 -3.76 20.11 -10.03
C GLY A 131 -3.08 21.07 -9.06
N ILE A 132 -3.82 21.54 -8.06
CA ILE A 132 -3.31 22.41 -6.97
C ILE A 132 -3.37 21.61 -5.67
N TYR A 133 -2.31 21.69 -4.86
CA TYR A 133 -2.22 21.04 -3.57
C TYR A 133 -1.74 22.02 -2.49
N LYS A 134 -2.41 21.98 -1.33
CA LYS A 134 -2.01 22.66 -0.10
C LYS A 134 -2.24 21.70 1.07
N GLY A 135 -1.18 21.37 1.81
CA GLY A 135 -1.24 20.38 2.89
C GLY A 135 0.13 19.88 3.32
N PRO A 136 0.21 18.81 4.13
CA PRO A 136 1.48 18.30 4.62
C PRO A 136 2.34 17.70 3.49
N ALA A 137 3.65 17.95 3.51
CA ALA A 137 4.63 17.47 2.52
C ALA A 137 4.53 15.95 2.27
N SER A 138 4.34 15.17 3.33
CA SER A 138 4.16 13.71 3.26
C SER A 138 2.97 13.23 2.41
N LYS A 139 2.00 14.10 2.13
CA LYS A 139 0.83 13.79 1.30
C LYS A 139 0.84 14.53 -0.04
N ALA A 140 1.95 15.19 -0.39
CA ALA A 140 2.09 15.85 -1.66
C ALA A 140 1.95 14.85 -2.83
N PRO A 141 1.17 15.16 -3.88
CA PRO A 141 1.00 14.28 -5.03
C PRO A 141 2.31 14.03 -5.79
N LYS A 142 2.37 12.93 -6.55
CA LYS A 142 3.53 12.61 -7.39
C LYS A 142 3.77 13.73 -8.41
N GLY A 143 5.02 14.20 -8.50
CA GLY A 143 5.40 15.28 -9.42
C GLY A 143 5.00 16.68 -8.92
N PHE A 144 4.67 16.82 -7.64
CA PHE A 144 4.42 18.11 -6.99
C PHE A 144 5.62 19.06 -7.15
N LYS A 145 5.31 20.32 -7.46
CA LYS A 145 6.24 21.43 -7.52
C LYS A 145 5.76 22.52 -6.57
N ALA A 146 6.56 22.81 -5.56
CA ALA A 146 6.30 23.88 -4.61
C ALA A 146 6.24 25.23 -5.33
N LEU A 147 5.32 26.09 -4.90
CA LEU A 147 5.18 27.46 -5.39
C LEU A 147 5.28 28.42 -4.21
N ALA A 148 5.85 29.60 -4.49
CA ALA A 148 5.76 30.75 -3.58
C ALA A 148 4.31 31.26 -3.51
N ASP A 149 3.99 32.08 -2.51
CA ASP A 149 2.62 32.55 -2.25
C ASP A 149 1.98 33.24 -3.45
N ASP A 150 2.73 34.11 -4.12
CA ASP A 150 2.30 34.85 -5.32
C ASP A 150 1.97 33.93 -6.50
N ALA A 151 2.89 33.01 -6.83
CA ALA A 151 2.70 32.02 -7.87
C ALA A 151 1.58 31.01 -7.50
N PHE A 152 1.38 30.73 -6.22
CA PHE A 152 0.32 29.84 -5.77
C PHE A 152 -1.07 30.46 -5.99
N GLU A 153 -1.26 31.75 -5.65
CA GLU A 153 -2.52 32.46 -5.92
C GLU A 153 -2.85 32.51 -7.42
N ALA A 154 -1.84 32.70 -8.27
CA ALA A 154 -2.02 32.64 -9.72
C ALA A 154 -2.36 31.21 -10.19
N ALA A 155 -1.73 30.18 -9.63
CA ALA A 155 -1.99 28.79 -9.94
C ALA A 155 -3.40 28.33 -9.52
N GLU A 156 -3.92 28.81 -8.39
CA GLU A 156 -5.29 28.51 -7.95
C GLU A 156 -6.34 28.96 -8.97
N LYS A 157 -6.12 30.12 -9.62
CA LYS A 157 -7.01 30.62 -10.68
C LYS A 157 -7.01 29.74 -11.94
N LEU A 158 -5.97 28.94 -12.13
CA LEU A 158 -5.80 28.03 -13.28
C LEU A 158 -6.12 26.57 -12.92
N ARG A 159 -6.60 26.30 -11.71
CA ARG A 159 -6.93 24.95 -11.25
C ARG A 159 -7.91 24.26 -12.20
N GLY A 160 -7.59 23.03 -12.58
CA GLY A 160 -8.44 22.22 -13.47
C GLY A 160 -8.40 22.64 -14.94
N LYS A 161 -7.50 23.56 -15.33
CA LYS A 161 -7.25 23.87 -16.75
C LYS A 161 -6.47 22.73 -17.41
N GLU A 162 -6.83 22.38 -18.64
CA GLU A 162 -6.12 21.37 -19.44
C GLU A 162 -4.70 21.85 -19.75
N LEU A 163 -3.73 20.95 -19.59
CA LEU A 163 -2.35 21.17 -20.02
C LEU A 163 -2.17 20.57 -21.40
N LYS A 164 -1.56 21.29 -22.34
CA LYS A 164 -1.18 20.67 -23.61
C LYS A 164 -0.03 19.69 -23.39
N PRO A 165 0.10 18.65 -24.22
CA PRO A 165 1.23 17.73 -24.15
C PRO A 165 2.57 18.50 -24.20
N GLY A 166 3.44 18.29 -23.21
CA GLY A 166 4.75 18.95 -23.11
C GLY A 166 4.72 20.39 -22.56
N GLU A 167 3.54 20.94 -22.25
CA GLU A 167 3.42 22.29 -21.70
C GLU A 167 3.81 22.33 -20.22
N SER A 168 4.66 23.30 -19.87
CA SER A 168 4.91 23.67 -18.47
C SER A 168 4.13 24.95 -18.16
N PRO A 169 3.13 24.91 -17.26
CA PRO A 169 2.37 26.09 -16.91
C PRO A 169 3.28 27.11 -16.22
N ARG A 170 3.05 28.39 -16.54
CA ARG A 170 3.63 29.53 -15.85
C ARG A 170 2.57 30.13 -14.94
N PHE A 171 2.94 30.41 -13.71
CA PHE A 171 2.09 30.95 -12.66
C PHE A 171 2.66 32.28 -12.21
#